data_AF-A0A838QAK3-F1
#
_entry.id   AF-A0A838QAK3-F1
#
_cell.length_a   1.000
_cell.length_b   1.000
_cell.length_c   1.000
_cell.angle_alpha   90.00
_cell.angle_beta   90.00
_cell.angle_gamma   90.00
#
_symmetry.space_group_name_H-M   'P 1'
#
loop_
_entity.id
_entity.type
_entity.pdbx_description
1 polymer ?
#
loop_
_entity_poly.entity_id
_entity_poly.type
_entity_poly.pdbx_seq_one_letter_code
_entity_poly.pdbx_strand_id
1 'polypeptide(L)' 'MKTHTSYLTFTTRKRQEIIDITDDVEACRAAAGIDEGFVLVSAMHISASVFVNDHEPNLWKDILDWL' A
#
# COMPACT_ATOMS: atom_id res chain seq x y z
N MET A 1 21.73 10.23 7.77
CA MET A 1 20.30 9.92 7.63
C MET A 1 20.17 8.97 6.45
N LYS A 2 19.66 7.75 6.66
CA LYS A 2 19.44 6.79 5.57
C LYS A 2 18.15 7.15 4.85
N THR A 3 18.14 7.07 3.53
CA THR A 3 16.93 7.19 2.71
C THR A 3 16.89 6.04 1.73
N HIS A 4 15.70 5.56 1.44
CA HIS A 4 15.46 4.51 0.47
C HIS A 4 14.10 4.77 -0.18
N THR A 5 14.01 4.53 -1.48
CA THR A 5 12.78 4.75 -2.26
C THR A 5 12.56 3.54 -3.15
N SER A 6 11.38 2.95 -3.02
CA SER A 6 10.88 1.89 -3.91
C SER A 6 9.62 2.37 -4.62
N TYR A 7 9.47 1.98 -5.89
CA TYR A 7 8.28 2.26 -6.67
C TYR A 7 7.55 0.94 -6.95
N LEU A 8 6.29 0.86 -6.52
CA LEU A 8 5.43 -0.28 -6.80
C LEU A 8 4.51 0.08 -7.97
N THR A 9 4.43 -0.79 -8.97
CA THR A 9 3.60 -0.61 -10.16
C THR A 9 2.54 -1.70 -10.19
N PHE A 10 1.28 -1.31 -10.34
CA PHE A 10 0.14 -2.23 -10.33
C PHE A 10 -0.61 -2.16 -11.66
N THR A 11 -1.12 -3.30 -12.11
CA THR A 11 -2.09 -3.39 -13.19
C THR A 11 -3.32 -4.10 -12.65
N THR A 12 -4.38 -3.35 -12.36
CA THR A 12 -5.61 -3.90 -11.79
C THR A 12 -6.40 -4.64 -12.86
N ARG A 13 -7.13 -5.68 -12.44
CA ARG A 13 -8.04 -6.45 -13.31
C ARG A 13 -9.43 -5.83 -13.36
N LYS A 14 -9.77 -5.05 -12.33
CA LYS A 14 -11.05 -4.35 -12.18
C LYS A 14 -10.82 -2.84 -12.10
N ARG A 15 -11.90 -2.08 -12.35
CA ARG A 15 -11.91 -0.62 -12.19
C ARG A 15 -11.64 -0.18 -10.75
N GLN A 16 -12.17 -0.91 -9.77
CA GLN A 16 -11.90 -0.75 -8.34
C GLN A 16 -11.41 -2.10 -7.79
N GLU A 17 -10.26 -2.10 -7.13
CA GLU A 17 -9.61 -3.30 -6.60
C GLU A 17 -8.76 -2.88 -5.38
N ILE A 18 -8.86 -3.66 -4.30
CA ILE A 18 -7.99 -3.53 -3.13
C ILE A 18 -6.84 -4.52 -3.32
N ILE A 19 -5.61 -4.03 -3.15
CA ILE A 19 -4.38 -4.82 -3.23
C ILE A 19 -3.66 -4.64 -1.89
N ASP A 20 -3.41 -5.73 -1.18
CA ASP A 20 -2.56 -5.71 0.01
C ASP A 20 -1.09 -5.59 -0.42
N ILE A 21 -0.40 -4.57 0.10
CA ILE A 21 1.00 -4.24 -0.18
C ILE A 21 1.85 -4.27 1.11
N THR A 22 1.34 -4.87 2.19
CA THR A 22 2.00 -4.88 3.51
C THR A 22 3.41 -5.47 3.43
N ASP A 23 3.56 -6.59 2.73
CA ASP A 23 4.85 -7.26 2.55
C ASP A 23 5.81 -6.44 1.67
N ASP A 24 5.31 -5.73 0.65
CA ASP A 24 6.12 -4.84 -0.19
C ASP A 24 6.65 -3.64 0.61
N VAL A 25 5.83 -3.09 1.51
CA VAL A 25 6.23 -1.98 2.40
C VAL A 25 7.27 -2.46 3.41
N GLU A 26 7.11 -3.65 4.00
CA GLU A 26 8.12 -4.22 4.91
C GLU A 26 9.42 -4.53 4.18
N ALA A 27 9.37 -5.06 2.95
CA ALA A 27 10.56 -5.27 2.13
C ALA A 27 11.31 -3.95 1.85
N CYS A 28 10.58 -2.86 1.59
CA CYS A 28 11.15 -1.52 1.44
C CYS A 28 11.82 -1.03 2.73
N ARG A 29 11.19 -1.20 3.90
CA ARG A 29 11.76 -0.85 5.22
C ARG A 29 13.02 -1.67 5.50
N ALA A 30 12.98 -2.98 5.26
CA ALA A 30 14.09 -3.89 5.47
C ALA A 30 15.28 -3.54 4.56
N ALA A 31 15.04 -3.26 3.28
CA ALA A 31 16.07 -2.80 2.34
C ALA A 31 16.69 -1.45 2.73
N ALA A 32 15.91 -0.57 3.37
CA ALA A 32 16.40 0.70 3.90
C ALA A 32 17.33 0.51 5.13
N GLY A 33 17.26 -0.64 5.81
CA GLY A 33 18.01 -0.90 7.04
C GLY A 33 17.71 0.14 8.13
N ILE A 34 16.43 0.50 8.28
CA ILE A 34 15.92 1.47 9.25
C ILE A 34 15.23 0.72 10.38
N ASP A 35 15.75 0.86 11.59
CA ASP A 35 15.14 0.30 12.81
C ASP A 35 14.16 1.30 13.46
N GLU A 36 14.47 2.60 13.42
CA GLU A 36 13.61 3.69 13.89
C GLU A 36 13.55 4.81 12.85
N GLY A 37 12.34 5.26 12.50
CA GLY A 37 12.14 6.31 11.51
C GLY A 37 10.70 6.36 10.99
N PHE A 38 10.55 6.92 9.79
CA PHE A 38 9.27 7.04 9.11
C PHE A 38 9.31 6.32 7.76
N VAL A 39 8.19 5.67 7.41
CA VAL A 39 7.92 5.14 6.08
C VAL A 39 6.72 5.90 5.53
N LEU A 40 6.90 6.56 4.38
CA LEU A 40 5.82 7.22 3.65
C LEU A 40 5.39 6.33 2.50
N VAL A 41 4.11 5.98 2.46
CA VAL A 41 3.50 5.22 1.36
C VAL A 41 2.42 6.09 0.72
N SER A 42 2.53 6.34 -0.58
CA SER A 42 1.66 7.28 -1.28
C SER A 42 1.35 6.78 -2.69
N ALA A 43 0.09 6.97 -3.11
CA ALA A 43 -0.30 6.76 -4.49
C ALA A 43 0.17 7.94 -5.35
N MET A 44 0.91 7.66 -6.43
CA MET A 44 1.34 8.69 -7.38
C MET A 44 0.24 9.11 -8.38
N HIS A 45 -0.96 8.53 -8.25
CA HIS A 45 -2.11 8.81 -9.11
C HIS A 45 -3.26 9.39 -8.27
N ILE A 46 -3.91 10.43 -8.79
CA ILE A 46 -5.00 11.15 -8.10
C ILE A 46 -6.33 10.35 -8.03
N SER A 47 -6.39 9.20 -8.70
CA SER A 47 -7.56 8.32 -8.74
C SER A 47 -7.32 7.01 -7.97
N ALA A 48 -6.27 6.94 -7.16
CA ALA A 48 -5.92 5.81 -6.31
C ALA A 48 -5.64 6.30 -4.88
N SER A 49 -5.62 5.40 -3.92
CA SER A 49 -5.36 5.73 -2.52
C SER A 49 -4.56 4.64 -1.84
N VAL A 50 -3.80 5.03 -0.82
CA VAL A 50 -3.16 4.10 0.11
C VAL A 50 -3.82 4.33 1.46
N PHE A 51 -4.29 3.26 2.08
CA PHE A 51 -4.93 3.30 3.39
C PHE A 51 -4.58 2.04 4.18
N VAL A 52 -4.76 2.07 5.50
CA VAL A 52 -4.51 0.95 6.40
C VAL A 52 -5.85 0.49 6.98
N ASN A 53 -6.18 -0.78 6.81
CA ASN A 53 -7.36 -1.43 7.38
C ASN A 53 -7.14 -2.94 7.48
N ASP A 54 -8.08 -3.67 8.09
CA ASP A 54 -7.98 -5.12 8.28
C ASP A 54 -7.99 -5.89 6.95
N HIS A 55 -7.18 -6.95 6.87
CA HIS A 55 -7.15 -7.88 5.74
C HIS A 55 -8.25 -8.93 5.89
N GLU A 56 -9.51 -8.49 5.83
CA GLU A 56 -10.69 -9.36 5.91
C GLU A 56 -11.53 -9.27 4.63
N PRO A 57 -11.78 -10.39 3.93
CA PRO A 57 -12.43 -10.37 2.62
C PRO A 57 -13.83 -9.74 2.58
N ASN A 58 -14.65 -9.90 3.61
CA ASN A 58 -15.99 -9.31 3.64
C ASN A 58 -15.92 -7.80 3.87
N LEU A 59 -15.03 -7.33 4.75
CA LEU A 59 -14.78 -5.92 4.97
C LEU A 59 -14.28 -5.24 3.70
N TRP A 60 -13.42 -5.91 2.93
CA TRP A 60 -12.96 -5.38 1.64
C TRP A 60 -14.10 -5.20 0.66
N LYS A 61 -15.02 -6.17 0.62
CA LYS A 61 -16.25 -6.05 -0.16
C LYS A 61 -17.11 -4.89 0.35
N ASP A 62 -17.31 -4.78 1.66
CA ASP A 62 -18.11 -3.71 2.27
C ASP A 62 -17.55 -2.32 1.95
N ILE A 63 -16.22 -2.16 1.96
CA ILE A 63 -15.53 -0.91 1.58
C ILE A 63 -15.77 -0.59 0.10
N LEU A 64 -15.65 -1.59 -0.79
CA LEU A 64 -15.87 -1.41 -2.22
C LEU A 64 -17.34 -1.13 -2.58
N ASP A 65 -18.28 -1.69 -1.82
CA ASP A 65 -19.71 -1.46 -2.01
C ASP A 65 -20.14 -0.08 -1.47
N TRP A 66 -19.44 0.44 -0.47
CA TRP A 66 -19.72 1.76 0.13
C TRP A 66 -19.23 2.95 -0.72
N LEU A 67 -18.12 2.78 -1.47
CA LEU A 67 -17.43 3.82 -2.25
C LEU A 67 -17.88 3.90 -3.72
#